data_AF-A0A1C0ABH1-F1
#
_entry.id   AF-A0A1C0ABH1-F1
#
_cell.length_a   1.000
_cell.length_b   1.000
_cell.length_c   1.000
_cell.angle_alpha   90.00
_cell.angle_beta   90.00
_cell.angle_gamma   90.00
#
_symmetry.space_group_name_H-M   'P 1'
#
loop_
_entity.id
_entity.type
_entity.pdbx_description
1 polymer ?
#
loop_
_entity_poly.entity_id
_entity_poly.type
_entity_poly.pdbx_seq_one_letter_code
_entity_poly.pdbx_strand_id
1 'polypeptide(L)'
;MLKKILYYLSKLLQRKITLDKNFSESKIEKEEFPEDTIVREKWGKLKGKESNPLNKRQKRFVIEYLKDYNIEKSAIRAGYSKRTAMANGTTLLSLAKINKAIKEERSKRTNK
;
A
#
# COMPACT_ATOMS: atom_id res chain seq x y z
N MET A 1 28.73 15.04 2.97
CA MET A 1 27.68 15.82 2.25
C MET A 1 28.02 16.06 0.78
N LEU A 2 29.23 16.50 0.43
CA LEU A 2 29.65 16.72 -0.97
C LEU A 2 29.52 15.48 -1.88
N LYS A 3 29.89 14.28 -1.42
CA LYS A 3 29.74 13.02 -2.18
C LYS A 3 28.27 12.70 -2.55
N LYS A 4 27.31 13.07 -1.71
CA LYS A 4 25.87 12.85 -1.91
C LYS A 4 25.31 13.81 -2.96
N ILE A 5 25.70 15.09 -2.89
CA ILE A 5 25.36 16.12 -3.89
C ILE A 5 25.97 15.74 -5.25
N LEU A 6 27.24 15.35 -5.28
CA LEU A 6 27.92 14.85 -6.49
C LEU A 6 27.24 13.60 -7.07
N TYR A 7 26.78 12.66 -6.24
CA TYR A 7 26.02 11.47 -6.69
C TYR A 7 24.65 11.82 -7.30
N TYR A 8 23.87 12.70 -6.67
CA TYR A 8 22.57 13.11 -7.22
C TYR A 8 22.75 13.95 -8.49
N LEU A 9 23.77 14.82 -8.55
CA LEU A 9 24.11 15.59 -9.75
C LEU A 9 24.61 14.68 -10.89
N SER A 10 25.46 13.68 -10.61
CA SER A 10 25.92 12.74 -11.63
C SER A 10 24.79 11.87 -12.19
N LYS A 11 23.83 11.47 -11.37
CA LYS A 11 22.64 10.72 -11.79
C LYS A 11 21.65 11.56 -12.63
N LEU A 12 21.55 12.86 -12.34
CA LEU A 12 20.74 13.81 -13.12
C LEU A 12 21.41 14.15 -14.46
N LEU A 13 22.74 14.21 -14.49
CA LEU A 13 23.56 14.32 -15.71
C LEU A 13 23.48 13.06 -16.57
N GLN A 14 23.54 11.86 -15.98
CA GLN A 14 23.37 10.59 -16.69
C GLN A 14 21.97 10.47 -17.32
N ARG A 15 20.90 10.89 -16.61
CA ARG A 15 19.52 10.95 -17.17
C ARG A 15 19.39 11.84 -18.41
N LYS A 16 20.18 12.91 -18.50
CA LYS A 16 20.19 13.85 -19.64
C LYS A 16 20.95 13.28 -20.85
N ILE A 17 21.91 12.39 -20.61
CA ILE A 17 22.73 11.71 -21.64
C ILE A 17 22.02 10.43 -22.16
N THR A 18 21.23 9.74 -21.33
CA THR A 18 20.52 8.49 -21.67
C THR A 18 19.27 8.66 -22.57
N LEU A 19 18.95 9.86 -23.03
CA LEU A 19 17.94 10.04 -24.09
C LEU A 19 18.47 9.65 -25.48
N ASP A 20 19.79 9.54 -25.63
CA ASP A 20 20.43 9.02 -26.83
C ASP A 20 21.24 7.76 -26.51
N LYS A 21 20.80 6.62 -27.04
CA LYS A 21 21.50 5.31 -27.13
C LYS A 21 21.54 4.45 -25.86
N ASN A 22 20.67 3.44 -25.86
CA ASN A 22 20.88 2.04 -25.45
C ASN A 22 22.09 1.78 -24.53
N PHE A 23 21.96 2.08 -23.25
CA PHE A 23 22.93 1.66 -22.23
C PHE A 23 22.35 0.48 -21.46
N SER A 24 22.95 -0.69 -21.67
CA SER A 24 22.59 -1.97 -21.06
C SER A 24 22.53 -1.86 -19.53
N GLU A 25 21.40 -2.26 -18.95
CA GLU A 25 21.08 -2.23 -17.52
C GLU A 25 21.99 -3.10 -16.62
N SER A 26 23.04 -3.74 -17.16
CA SER A 26 23.77 -4.82 -16.50
C SER A 26 24.98 -4.40 -15.66
N LYS A 27 25.11 -3.12 -15.26
CA LYS A 27 26.25 -2.66 -14.43
C LYS A 27 25.90 -1.61 -13.38
N ILE A 28 24.67 -1.63 -12.88
CA ILE A 28 24.24 -0.84 -11.72
C ILE A 28 23.99 -1.80 -10.56
N GLU A 29 25.05 -2.42 -10.05
CA GLU A 29 24.96 -3.20 -8.83
C GLU A 29 26.13 -2.89 -7.90
N LYS A 30 25.75 -2.47 -6.68
CA LYS A 30 26.48 -2.61 -5.39
C LYS A 30 27.48 -1.53 -4.99
N GLU A 31 27.01 -0.29 -4.81
CA GLU A 31 27.54 0.56 -3.72
C GLU A 31 26.36 1.06 -2.88
N GLU A 32 26.09 0.35 -1.78
CA GLU A 32 25.15 0.80 -0.75
C GLU A 32 25.80 1.92 0.08
N PHE A 33 25.21 3.11 0.09
CA PHE A 33 25.67 4.19 0.97
C PHE A 33 25.28 3.84 2.42
N PRO A 34 26.18 4.02 3.42
CA PRO A 34 25.98 3.54 4.80
C PRO A 34 24.77 4.15 5.52
N GLU A 35 24.23 5.27 5.02
CA GLU A 35 23.04 5.91 5.55
C GLU A 35 21.74 5.24 5.05
N ASP A 36 21.79 4.57 3.89
CA ASP A 36 20.68 3.81 3.33
C ASP A 36 20.46 2.49 4.08
N THR A 37 21.50 1.94 4.70
CA THR A 37 21.44 0.74 5.55
C THR A 37 20.71 1.04 6.86
N ILE A 38 21.05 2.15 7.54
CA ILE A 38 20.37 2.58 8.77
C ILE A 38 18.89 2.86 8.49
N VAL A 39 18.58 3.54 7.38
CA VAL A 39 17.20 3.80 6.96
C VAL A 39 16.50 2.49 6.58
N ARG A 40 17.12 1.60 5.80
CA ARG A 40 16.52 0.29 5.44
C ARG A 40 16.27 -0.61 6.64
N GLU A 41 17.18 -0.68 7.59
CA GLU A 41 17.01 -1.49 8.80
C GLU A 41 15.95 -0.88 9.72
N LYS A 42 15.98 0.45 9.93
CA LYS A 42 15.02 1.15 10.77
C LYS A 42 13.60 1.08 10.22
N TRP A 43 13.42 1.31 8.93
CA TRP A 43 12.09 1.28 8.29
C TRP A 43 11.68 -0.12 7.82
N GLY A 44 12.62 -1.04 7.62
CA GLY A 44 12.36 -2.46 7.33
C GLY A 44 11.73 -3.17 8.53
N LYS A 45 12.16 -2.84 9.75
CA LYS A 45 11.52 -3.31 11.00
C LYS A 45 10.10 -2.76 11.19
N LEU A 46 9.78 -1.62 10.57
CA LEU A 46 8.45 -0.99 10.62
C LEU A 46 7.49 -1.49 9.54
N LYS A 47 7.97 -2.27 8.56
CA LYS A 47 7.08 -2.92 7.58
C LYS A 47 6.27 -3.98 8.31
N GLY A 48 5.00 -3.66 8.59
CA GLY A 48 4.05 -4.63 9.12
C GLY A 48 3.94 -5.85 8.20
N LYS A 49 3.61 -7.01 8.79
CA LYS A 49 3.50 -8.30 8.09
C LYS A 49 2.65 -8.15 6.81
N GLU A 50 3.23 -8.49 5.65
CA GLU A 50 2.62 -8.28 4.32
C GLU A 50 1.25 -8.96 4.16
N SER A 51 1.01 -10.05 4.88
CA SER A 51 -0.25 -10.78 4.92
C SER A 51 -0.94 -10.59 6.27
N ASN A 52 -1.55 -9.43 6.50
CA ASN A 52 -2.46 -9.28 7.63
C ASN A 52 -3.89 -9.67 7.20
N PRO A 53 -4.35 -10.91 7.50
CA PRO A 53 -5.69 -11.38 7.11
C PRO A 53 -6.78 -10.47 7.67
N LEU A 54 -7.96 -10.46 7.03
CA LEU A 54 -9.10 -9.67 7.52
C LEU A 54 -9.57 -10.22 8.87
N ASN A 55 -9.70 -9.34 9.86
CA ASN A 55 -10.31 -9.70 11.14
C ASN A 55 -11.82 -9.96 10.96
N LYS A 56 -12.47 -10.67 11.89
CA LYS A 56 -13.91 -11.02 11.90
C LYS A 56 -14.81 -9.81 11.65
N ARG A 57 -14.55 -8.66 12.29
CA ARG A 57 -15.32 -7.41 12.09
C ARG A 57 -15.15 -6.84 10.69
N GLN A 58 -13.94 -6.91 10.14
CA GLN A 58 -13.63 -6.45 8.78
C GLN A 58 -14.31 -7.34 7.73
N LYS A 59 -14.27 -8.66 7.90
CA LYS A 59 -15.02 -9.62 7.05
C LYS A 59 -16.52 -9.32 7.07
N ARG A 60 -17.08 -9.09 8.26
CA ARG A 60 -18.50 -8.74 8.41
C ARG A 60 -18.84 -7.41 7.74
N PHE A 61 -17.98 -6.40 7.88
CA PHE A 61 -18.14 -5.13 7.18
C PHE A 61 -18.21 -5.31 5.65
N VAL A 62 -17.32 -6.10 5.05
CA VAL A 62 -17.35 -6.38 3.60
C VAL A 62 -18.68 -7.00 3.18
N ILE A 63 -19.15 -8.01 3.92
CA ILE A 63 -20.40 -8.71 3.62
C ILE A 63 -21.60 -7.75 3.72
N GLU A 64 -21.68 -6.96 4.79
CA GLU A 64 -22.78 -6.01 5.00
C GLU A 64 -22.75 -4.87 3.98
N TYR A 65 -21.57 -4.32 3.68
CA TYR A 65 -21.40 -3.25 2.69
C TYR A 65 -21.85 -3.68 1.31
N LEU A 66 -21.56 -4.92 0.91
CA LEU A 66 -22.01 -5.45 -0.37
C LEU A 66 -23.52 -5.73 -0.42
N LYS A 67 -24.30 -5.56 0.65
CA LYS A 67 -25.77 -5.70 0.61
C LYS A 67 -26.45 -4.41 0.16
N ASP A 68 -26.05 -3.27 0.72
CA ASP A 68 -26.74 -1.99 0.54
C ASP A 68 -25.83 -0.82 0.16
N TYR A 69 -24.52 -1.05 0.04
CA TYR A 69 -23.49 -0.04 -0.22
C TYR A 69 -23.53 1.14 0.76
N ASN A 70 -24.11 0.95 1.95
CA ASN A 70 -24.18 1.98 2.99
C ASN A 70 -23.04 1.80 3.99
N ILE A 71 -22.10 2.75 4.01
CA ILE A 71 -20.89 2.70 4.83
C ILE A 71 -21.20 2.62 6.33
N GLU A 72 -22.00 3.57 6.82
CA GLU A 72 -22.29 3.72 8.24
C GLU A 72 -23.10 2.53 8.78
N LYS A 73 -24.19 2.16 8.08
CA LYS A 73 -25.03 1.01 8.46
C LYS A 73 -24.23 -0.29 8.45
N SER A 74 -23.36 -0.47 7.48
CA SER A 74 -22.50 -1.67 7.38
C SER A 74 -21.49 -1.74 8.53
N ALA A 75 -20.89 -0.60 8.91
CA ALA A 75 -20.01 -0.53 10.07
C ALA A 75 -20.77 -0.84 11.36
N ILE A 76 -21.98 -0.30 11.55
CA ILE A 76 -22.82 -0.61 12.73
C ILE A 76 -23.14 -2.11 12.78
N ARG A 77 -23.62 -2.70 11.67
CA ARG A 77 -23.93 -4.15 11.59
C ARG A 77 -22.69 -5.03 11.79
N ALA A 78 -21.52 -4.57 11.36
CA ALA A 78 -20.25 -5.24 11.62
C ALA A 78 -19.78 -5.15 13.09
N GLY A 79 -20.48 -4.39 13.92
CA GLY A 79 -20.23 -4.25 15.35
C GLY A 79 -19.33 -3.06 15.71
N TYR A 80 -19.23 -2.03 14.87
CA TYR A 80 -18.63 -0.75 15.22
C TYR A 80 -19.63 0.14 15.97
N SER A 81 -19.14 0.98 16.88
CA SER A 81 -20.01 1.83 17.67
C SER A 81 -20.68 2.87 16.77
N LYS A 82 -21.97 3.15 17.02
CA LYS A 82 -22.76 4.09 16.21
C LYS A 82 -22.07 5.45 16.09
N ARG A 83 -21.50 5.96 17.19
CA ARG A 83 -20.81 7.25 17.24
C ARG A 83 -19.64 7.37 16.26
N THR A 84 -18.90 6.29 16.02
CA THR A 84 -17.70 6.31 15.14
C THR A 84 -17.85 5.40 13.93
N ALA A 85 -19.06 4.92 13.63
CA ALA A 85 -19.31 3.99 12.55
C ALA A 85 -18.93 4.58 11.19
N MET A 86 -19.31 5.82 10.92
CA MET A 86 -18.95 6.51 9.68
C MET A 86 -17.43 6.62 9.51
N ALA A 87 -16.72 7.15 10.51
CA ALA A 87 -15.26 7.30 10.46
C ALA A 87 -14.51 5.95 10.35
N ASN A 88 -14.99 4.92 11.05
CA ASN A 88 -14.43 3.57 10.92
C ASN A 88 -14.69 3.00 9.52
N GLY A 89 -15.89 3.18 8.98
CA GLY A 89 -16.27 2.68 7.66
C GLY A 89 -15.47 3.32 6.54
N THR A 90 -15.27 4.65 6.56
CA THR A 90 -14.43 5.34 5.59
C THR A 90 -12.99 4.86 5.66
N THR A 91 -12.43 4.74 6.87
CA THR A 91 -11.09 4.18 7.09
C THR A 91 -10.97 2.77 6.53
N LEU A 92 -11.98 1.91 6.75
CA LEU A 92 -12.00 0.55 6.24
C LEU A 92 -11.99 0.52 4.71
N LEU A 93 -12.74 1.38 4.04
CA LEU A 93 -12.74 1.47 2.57
C LEU A 93 -11.42 2.00 2.00
N SER A 94 -10.63 2.75 2.76
CA SER A 94 -9.29 3.17 2.33
C SER A 94 -8.25 2.04 2.41
N LEU A 95 -8.51 0.97 3.17
CA LEU A 95 -7.56 -0.13 3.32
C LEU A 95 -7.51 -1.01 2.06
N ALA A 96 -6.34 -1.14 1.46
CA ALA A 96 -6.12 -1.97 0.26
C ALA A 96 -6.65 -3.42 0.43
N LYS A 97 -6.46 -4.02 1.61
CA LYS A 97 -6.95 -5.38 1.90
C LYS A 97 -8.48 -5.50 1.89
N ILE A 98 -9.19 -4.46 2.29
CA ILE A 98 -10.67 -4.43 2.28
C ILE A 98 -11.17 -4.25 0.85
N ASN A 99 -10.57 -3.35 0.07
CA ASN A 99 -10.90 -3.18 -1.35
C ASN A 99 -10.69 -4.45 -2.16
N LYS A 100 -9.59 -5.17 -1.90
CA LYS A 100 -9.33 -6.47 -2.52
C LYS A 100 -10.45 -7.47 -2.20
N ALA A 101 -10.83 -7.60 -0.92
CA ALA A 101 -11.91 -8.49 -0.50
C ALA A 101 -13.27 -8.12 -1.12
N ILE A 102 -13.60 -6.82 -1.20
CA ILE A 102 -14.82 -6.33 -1.87
C ILE A 102 -14.82 -6.73 -3.34
N LYS A 103 -13.70 -6.56 -4.05
CA LYS A 103 -13.58 -6.92 -5.47
C LYS A 103 -13.75 -8.42 -5.68
N GLU A 104 -13.07 -9.24 -4.88
CA GLU A 104 -13.18 -10.70 -4.94
C GLU A 104 -14.62 -11.18 -4.69
N GLU A 105 -15.28 -10.67 -3.65
CA GLU A 105 -16.67 -11.03 -3.34
C GLU A 105 -17.65 -10.55 -4.41
N ARG A 106 -17.42 -9.39 -5.03
CA ARG A 106 -18.22 -8.90 -6.15
C ARG A 106 -18.09 -9.82 -7.37
N SER A 107 -16.86 -10.20 -7.74
CA SER A 107 -16.62 -11.13 -8.85
C SER A 107 -17.29 -12.50 -8.63
N LYS A 108 -17.26 -13.02 -7.40
CA LYS A 108 -17.95 -14.29 -7.06
C LYS A 108 -19.46 -14.22 -7.26
N ARG A 109 -20.08 -13.06 -7.02
CA ARG A 109 -21.53 -12.87 -7.20
C ARG A 109 -21.94 -12.69 -8.65
N THR A 110 -21.09 -12.07 -9.46
CA THR A 110 -21.37 -11.88 -10.90
C THR A 110 -21.18 -13.17 -11.70
N ASN A 111 -20.26 -14.04 -11.27
CA ASN A 111 -19.97 -15.31 -11.95
C ASN A 111 -20.91 -16.46 -11.54
N LYS A 112 -22.05 -16.15 -10.89
CA LYS A 112 -23.06 -17.11 -10.45
C LYS A 112 -24.38 -16.80 -11.14
#